data_AF-A0A8X6SE77-F1
#
_entry.id   AF-A0A8X6SE77-F1
#
_cell.length_a   1.000
_cell.length_b   1.000
_cell.length_c   1.000
_cell.angle_alpha   90.00
_cell.angle_beta   90.00
_cell.angle_gamma   90.00
#
_symmetry.space_group_name_H-M   'P 1'
#
loop_
_entity.id
_entity.type
_entity.pdbx_description
1 polymer ?
#
loop_
_entity_poly.entity_id
_entity_poly.type
_entity_poly.pdbx_seq_one_letter_code
_entity_poly.pdbx_strand_id
1 'polypeptide(L)'
;MLHHGEASAHTTNLVQQFLTKHRTIQVAHPPYSPVMSPPDFFLFPNNKKTLKGHRFQDIENIKQNSTHQLQVIPKSEFQKCFEDWKHRWAKCVTADGAYFEGDSLKTCLCMYVFA
;
A
#
# COMPACT_ATOMS: atom_id res chain seq x y z
N MET A 1 -10.15 -0.48 -12.13
CA MET A 1 -10.46 0.27 -10.89
C MET A 1 -9.14 0.63 -10.22
N LEU A 2 -8.96 1.87 -9.82
CA LEU A 2 -7.71 2.41 -9.28
C LEU A 2 -7.94 2.94 -7.86
N HIS A 3 -7.09 2.56 -6.92
CA HIS A 3 -7.08 3.08 -5.56
C HIS A 3 -5.70 3.68 -5.28
N HIS A 4 -5.64 4.99 -5.05
CA HIS A 4 -4.41 5.71 -4.67
C HIS A 4 -4.72 6.76 -3.60
N GLY A 5 -3.69 7.16 -2.86
CA GLY A 5 -3.81 8.25 -1.89
C GLY A 5 -4.00 9.62 -2.53
N GLU A 6 -4.28 10.62 -1.71
CA GLU A 6 -4.59 12.00 -2.10
C GLU A 6 -3.36 12.90 -2.27
N ALA A 7 -2.18 12.32 -2.56
CA ALA A 7 -0.98 13.10 -2.80
C ALA A 7 -1.25 14.15 -3.90
N SER A 8 -0.74 15.37 -3.73
CA SER A 8 -0.99 16.49 -4.66
C SER A 8 -0.70 16.12 -6.13
N ALA A 9 0.35 15.34 -6.37
CA ALA A 9 0.68 14.83 -7.70
C ALA A 9 -0.44 13.97 -8.34
N HIS A 10 -1.17 13.19 -7.54
CA HIS A 10 -2.26 12.31 -8.00
C HIS A 10 -3.57 13.07 -8.25
N THR A 11 -3.77 14.22 -7.60
CA THR A 11 -4.98 15.04 -7.73
C THR A 11 -4.85 16.16 -8.77
N THR A 12 -3.69 16.29 -9.41
CA THR A 12 -3.48 17.28 -10.48
C THR A 12 -4.48 17.11 -11.62
N ASN A 13 -4.84 18.23 -12.25
CA ASN A 13 -5.78 18.24 -13.37
C ASN A 13 -5.29 17.35 -14.53
N LEU A 14 -3.97 17.35 -14.80
CA LEU A 14 -3.36 16.50 -15.82
C LEU A 14 -3.62 15.01 -15.57
N VAL A 15 -3.45 14.54 -14.33
CA VAL A 15 -3.73 13.14 -13.96
C VAL A 15 -5.23 12.85 -14.05
N GLN A 16 -6.09 13.75 -13.57
CA GLN A 16 -7.54 13.55 -13.63
C GLN A 16 -8.08 13.50 -15.07
N GLN A 17 -7.55 14.34 -15.97
CA GLN A 17 -7.86 14.27 -17.40
C GLN A 17 -7.39 12.95 -18.02
N PHE A 18 -6.19 12.49 -17.67
CA PHE A 18 -5.67 11.21 -18.14
C PHE A 18 -6.58 10.05 -17.71
N LEU A 19 -6.93 9.97 -16.42
CA LEU A 19 -7.80 8.92 -15.90
C LEU A 19 -9.19 8.93 -16.54
N THR A 20 -9.76 10.14 -16.76
CA THR A 20 -11.04 10.31 -17.45
C THR A 20 -10.97 9.85 -18.90
N LYS A 21 -9.95 10.28 -19.65
CA LYS A 21 -9.71 9.88 -21.04
C LYS A 21 -9.61 8.37 -21.19
N HIS A 22 -8.96 7.70 -20.23
CA HIS A 22 -8.77 6.26 -20.20
C HIS A 22 -9.88 5.51 -19.45
N ARG A 23 -10.99 6.17 -19.08
CA ARG A 23 -12.15 5.59 -18.39
C ARG A 23 -11.77 4.78 -17.14
N THR A 24 -10.75 5.24 -16.42
CA THR A 24 -10.28 4.56 -15.22
C THR A 24 -11.14 4.97 -14.03
N ILE A 25 -11.94 4.03 -13.53
CA ILE A 25 -12.75 4.23 -12.31
C ILE A 25 -11.82 4.35 -11.11
N GLN A 26 -11.85 5.49 -10.44
CA GLN A 26 -11.16 5.74 -9.17
C GLN A 26 -12.04 5.30 -8.00
N VAL A 27 -11.44 4.64 -7.03
CA VAL A 27 -12.05 4.34 -5.72
C VAL A 27 -11.70 5.47 -4.79
N ALA A 28 -12.70 6.00 -4.09
CA ALA A 28 -12.47 7.02 -3.07
C ALA A 28 -11.50 6.50 -2.00
N HIS A 29 -10.51 7.32 -1.64
CA HIS A 29 -9.60 7.06 -0.53
C HIS A 29 -9.76 8.19 0.49
N PRO A 30 -10.13 7.90 1.75
CA PRO A 30 -10.27 8.94 2.75
C PRO A 30 -8.91 9.60 3.08
N PRO A 31 -8.89 10.91 3.35
CA PRO A 31 -7.68 11.60 3.82
C PRO A 31 -7.08 10.90 5.05
N TYR A 32 -5.75 10.94 5.17
CA TYR A 32 -5.00 10.46 6.34
C TYR A 32 -5.31 9.00 6.79
N SER A 33 -5.65 8.11 5.85
CA SER A 33 -6.02 6.71 6.14
C SER A 33 -5.01 5.67 5.61
N PRO A 34 -3.71 5.71 6.00
CA PRO A 34 -2.70 4.77 5.52
C PRO A 34 -3.03 3.30 5.87
N VAL A 35 -3.82 3.06 6.93
CA VAL A 35 -4.25 1.71 7.36
C VAL A 35 -5.16 1.01 6.31
N MET A 36 -5.70 1.78 5.36
CA MET A 36 -6.68 1.35 4.36
C MET A 36 -6.08 1.09 2.98
N SER A 37 -4.77 1.13 2.83
CA SER A 37 -4.09 1.00 1.53
C SER A 37 -3.33 -0.33 1.44
N PRO A 38 -3.66 -1.22 0.48
CA PRO A 38 -2.97 -2.51 0.31
C PRO A 38 -1.44 -2.40 0.19
N PRO A 39 -0.87 -1.42 -0.53
CA PRO A 39 0.57 -1.20 -0.51
C PRO A 39 1.16 -1.02 0.90
N ASP A 40 0.48 -0.28 1.78
CA ASP A 40 0.99 0.10 3.09
C ASP A 40 0.94 -1.03 4.11
N PHE A 41 -0.14 -1.82 4.15
CA PHE A 41 -0.27 -2.89 5.13
C PHE A 41 0.23 -4.27 4.65
N PHE A 42 0.41 -4.47 3.34
CA PHE A 42 0.80 -5.77 2.78
C PHE A 42 2.09 -5.69 1.95
N LEU A 43 2.14 -4.87 0.90
CA LEU A 43 3.24 -4.91 -0.08
C LEU A 43 4.56 -4.43 0.50
N PHE A 44 4.59 -3.23 1.10
CA PHE A 44 5.81 -2.67 1.65
C PHE A 44 6.34 -3.47 2.84
N PRO A 45 5.51 -3.94 3.79
CA PRO A 45 6.00 -4.84 4.85
C PRO A 45 6.63 -6.11 4.28
N ASN A 46 6.01 -6.76 3.29
CA ASN A 46 6.55 -7.99 2.70
C ASN A 46 7.87 -7.73 1.96
N ASN A 47 7.98 -6.65 1.20
CA ASN A 47 9.24 -6.29 0.54
C ASN A 47 10.33 -5.90 1.56
N LYS A 48 9.98 -5.16 2.62
CA LYS A 48 10.92 -4.72 3.65
C LYS A 48 11.42 -5.86 4.53
N LYS A 49 10.64 -6.92 4.79
CA LYS A 49 11.06 -8.05 5.65
C LYS A 49 12.40 -8.62 5.25
N THR A 50 12.62 -8.81 3.95
CA THR A 50 13.85 -9.41 3.43
C THR A 50 14.94 -8.38 3.14
N LEU A 51 14.56 -7.18 2.69
CA LEU A 51 15.53 -6.14 2.34
C LEU A 51 16.11 -5.40 3.56
N LYS A 52 15.41 -5.42 4.70
CA LYS A 52 15.84 -4.73 5.92
C LYS A 52 17.20 -5.25 6.38
N GLY A 53 18.08 -4.34 6.77
CA GLY A 53 19.43 -4.66 7.28
C GLY A 53 20.48 -4.90 6.20
N HIS A 54 20.09 -4.98 4.93
CA HIS A 54 21.03 -5.12 3.82
C HIS A 54 21.51 -3.75 3.33
N ARG A 55 22.82 -3.62 3.10
CA ARG A 55 23.42 -2.47 2.41
C ARG A 55 23.63 -2.85 0.95
N PHE A 56 23.10 -2.05 0.05
CA PHE A 56 23.28 -2.23 -1.39
C PHE A 56 24.30 -1.22 -1.89
N GLN A 57 25.15 -1.65 -2.82
CA GLN A 57 26.23 -0.82 -3.38
C GLN A 57 25.73 0.16 -4.44
N ASP A 58 24.65 -0.20 -5.13
CA ASP A 58 24.06 0.59 -6.22
C ASP A 58 22.55 0.36 -6.34
N ILE A 59 21.92 1.18 -7.18
CA ILE A 59 20.47 1.17 -7.42
C ILE A 59 20.03 -0.09 -8.15
N GLU A 60 20.88 -0.67 -9.00
CA GLU A 60 20.53 -1.84 -9.81
C GLU A 60 20.36 -3.07 -8.92
N ASN A 61 21.26 -3.24 -7.95
CA ASN A 61 21.16 -4.24 -6.90
C ASN A 61 19.87 -4.10 -6.08
N ILE A 62 19.44 -2.87 -5.74
CA ILE A 62 18.17 -2.63 -5.03
C ILE A 62 16.98 -3.05 -5.89
N LYS A 63 16.97 -2.68 -7.18
CA LYS A 63 15.90 -3.01 -8.12
C LYS A 63 15.77 -4.51 -8.31
N GLN A 64 16.87 -5.22 -8.53
CA GLN A 64 16.88 -6.66 -8.73
C GLN A 64 16.38 -7.40 -7.50
N ASN A 65 16.88 -7.06 -6.31
CA ASN A 65 16.43 -7.68 -5.07
C ASN A 65 14.96 -7.38 -4.79
N SER A 66 14.52 -6.13 -4.94
CA SER A 66 13.10 -5.77 -4.76
C SER A 66 12.20 -6.51 -5.74
N THR A 67 12.60 -6.62 -7.00
CA THR A 67 11.85 -7.34 -8.04
C THR A 67 11.74 -8.82 -7.71
N HIS A 68 12.84 -9.44 -7.31
CA HIS A 68 12.85 -10.84 -6.88
C HIS A 68 11.92 -11.06 -5.68
N GLN A 69 11.99 -10.21 -4.65
CA GLN A 69 11.11 -10.30 -3.48
C GLN A 69 9.63 -10.17 -3.84
N LEU A 70 9.29 -9.32 -4.81
CA LEU A 70 7.91 -9.20 -5.29
C LEU A 70 7.45 -10.42 -6.10
N GLN A 71 8.34 -11.02 -6.89
CA GLN A 71 8.04 -12.20 -7.72
C GLN A 71 7.83 -13.47 -6.90
N VAL A 72 8.48 -13.60 -5.74
CA VAL A 72 8.31 -14.79 -4.88
C VAL A 72 7.01 -14.77 -4.07
N ILE A 73 6.31 -13.62 -3.99
CA ILE A 73 5.02 -13.54 -3.29
C ILE A 73 3.98 -14.36 -4.08
N PRO A 74 3.39 -15.41 -3.48
CA PRO A 74 2.38 -16.22 -4.17
C PRO A 74 1.15 -15.39 -4.55
N LYS A 75 0.53 -15.75 -5.68
CA LYS A 75 -0.75 -15.14 -6.10
C LYS A 75 -1.84 -15.21 -5.02
N SER A 76 -1.86 -16.29 -4.25
CA SER A 76 -2.80 -16.49 -3.14
C SER A 76 -2.66 -15.42 -2.03
N GLU A 77 -1.45 -14.94 -1.78
CA GLU A 77 -1.21 -13.88 -0.79
C GLU A 77 -1.78 -12.54 -1.25
N PHE A 78 -1.68 -12.23 -2.55
CA PHE A 78 -2.35 -11.05 -3.12
C PHE A 78 -3.88 -11.18 -3.02
N GLN A 79 -4.44 -12.35 -3.31
CA GLN A 79 -5.89 -12.59 -3.17
C GLN A 79 -6.32 -12.39 -1.71
N LYS A 80 -5.59 -12.98 -0.76
CA LYS A 80 -5.84 -12.79 0.67
C LYS A 80 -5.76 -11.32 1.08
N CYS A 81 -4.77 -10.57 0.58
CA CYS A 81 -4.67 -9.14 0.83
C CYS A 81 -5.93 -8.36 0.42
N PHE A 82 -6.56 -8.71 -0.71
CA PHE A 82 -7.81 -8.06 -1.14
C PHE A 82 -9.00 -8.45 -0.27
N GLU A 83 -9.06 -9.67 0.25
CA GLU A 83 -10.09 -10.06 1.23
C GLU A 83 -9.88 -9.35 2.59
N ASP A 84 -8.64 -9.30 3.07
CA ASP A 84 -8.28 -8.54 4.28
C ASP A 84 -8.62 -7.06 4.13
N TRP A 85 -8.49 -6.51 2.91
CA TRP A 85 -8.87 -5.14 2.62
C TRP A 85 -10.37 -4.90 2.81
N LYS A 86 -11.24 -5.82 2.35
CA LYS A 86 -12.69 -5.74 2.59
C LYS A 86 -13.01 -5.77 4.09
N HIS A 87 -12.33 -6.66 4.84
CA HIS A 87 -12.51 -6.76 6.29
C HIS A 87 -12.10 -5.46 7.01
N ARG A 88 -10.98 -4.85 6.60
CA ARG A 88 -10.54 -3.54 7.12
C ARG A 88 -11.57 -2.44 6.85
N TRP A 89 -12.19 -2.43 5.66
CA TRP A 89 -13.28 -1.48 5.36
C TRP A 89 -14.48 -1.68 6.27
N ALA A 90 -14.91 -2.93 6.51
CA ALA A 90 -16.00 -3.22 7.43
C ALA A 90 -15.68 -2.76 8.88
N LYS A 91 -14.44 -2.96 9.33
CA LYS A 91 -13.97 -2.45 10.62
C LYS A 91 -14.00 -0.92 10.68
N CYS A 92 -13.51 -0.24 9.64
CA CYS A 92 -13.53 1.23 9.56
C CYS A 92 -14.95 1.79 9.68
N VAL A 93 -15.93 1.18 8.99
CA VAL A 93 -17.34 1.56 9.09
C VAL A 93 -17.89 1.32 10.50
N THR A 94 -17.57 0.17 11.10
CA THR A 94 -18.01 -0.17 12.48
C THR A 94 -17.39 0.77 13.52
N ALA A 95 -16.18 1.25 13.28
CA ALA A 95 -15.47 2.17 14.15
C ALA A 95 -15.81 3.66 13.90
N ASP A 96 -16.78 3.95 13.02
CA ASP A 96 -17.16 5.31 12.62
C ASP A 96 -15.94 6.14 12.15
N GLY A 97 -15.03 5.51 11.41
CA GLY A 97 -13.81 6.14 10.91
C GLY A 97 -12.67 6.28 11.94
N ALA A 98 -12.84 5.81 13.18
CA ALA A 98 -11.77 5.79 14.16
C ALA A 98 -10.66 4.79 13.80
N TYR A 99 -9.42 5.11 14.19
CA TYR A 99 -8.29 4.21 14.03
C TYR A 99 -8.45 2.97 14.92
N PHE A 100 -8.04 1.81 14.39
CA PHE A 100 -8.02 0.54 15.11
C PHE A 100 -6.67 -0.16 14.96
N GLU A 101 -6.13 -0.68 16.07
CA GLU A 101 -4.97 -1.58 16.11
C GLU A 101 -5.43 -2.99 16.46
N GLY A 102 -4.92 -4.01 15.76
CA GLY A 102 -5.18 -5.42 16.09
C GLY A 102 -5.87 -6.22 14.97
N ASP A 103 -5.06 -7.04 14.31
CA ASP A 103 -5.26 -8.49 14.13
C ASP A 103 -4.05 -9.02 13.36
N SER A 104 -3.05 -9.54 14.08
CA SER A 104 -1.99 -10.42 13.58
C SER A 104 -1.28 -10.02 12.27
N LEU A 105 -0.63 -8.85 12.25
CA LEU A 105 0.66 -8.62 11.60
C LEU A 105 1.24 -7.35 12.21
N LYS A 106 2.35 -7.49 12.93
CA LYS A 106 3.07 -6.39 13.58
C LYS A 106 3.54 -5.38 12.52
N THR A 107 2.78 -4.32 12.33
CA THR A 107 3.29 -3.05 11.80
C THR A 107 2.80 -1.95 12.72
N CYS A 108 3.47 -1.88 13.88
CA CYS A 108 3.55 -0.68 14.68
C CYS A 108 4.13 0.44 13.77
N LEU A 109 3.50 1.61 13.81
CA LEU A 109 4.09 2.84 13.28
C LEU A 109 5.47 3.04 13.89
N CYS A 110 6.51 2.75 13.14
CA CYS A 110 7.81 3.40 13.31
C CYS A 110 8.60 3.24 12.02
N MET A 111 8.31 4.07 11.02
CA MET A 111 9.30 4.58 10.05
C MET A 111 8.79 5.89 9.44
N TYR A 112 8.53 6.90 10.29
CA TYR A 112 8.99 8.26 9.98
C TYR A 112 10.46 8.35 10.47
N VAL A 113 11.33 7.55 9.88
CA VAL A 113 12.79 7.71 10.01
C VAL A 113 13.37 7.32 8.65
N PHE A 114 13.25 8.25 7.72
CA PHE A 114 14.22 8.58 6.66
C PHE A 114 13.72 9.88 6.03
N ALA A 115 13.88 10.96 6.80
CA ALA A 115 14.31 12.25 6.30
C ALA A 115 15.67 12.51 6.96
#